data_AF-A0A812VTJ9-F1
#
_entry.id   AF-A0A812VTJ9-F1
#
_cell.length_a   1.000
_cell.length_b   1.000
_cell.length_c   1.000
_cell.angle_alpha   90.00
_cell.angle_beta   90.00
_cell.angle_gamma   90.00
#
_symmetry.space_group_name_H-M   'P 1'
#
loop_
_entity.id
_entity.type
_entity.pdbx_description
1 polymer ?
#
loop_
_entity_poly.entity_id
_entity_poly.type
_entity_poly.pdbx_seq_one_letter_code
_entity_poly.pdbx_strand_id
1 'polypeptide(L)'
;MHKRKVVQYLSKYIRGLNADQVSSRLLSGEVELRDAELEVAPLQSLLASAGLPYTLEAARGHPPILSFFPRSSTQSHRREQSA
;
A
#
# COMPACT_ATOMS: atom_id res chain seq x y z
N MET A 1 -12.84 -24.20 -2.90
CA MET A 1 -13.65 -23.06 -2.39
C MET A 1 -12.80 -21.96 -1.74
N HIS A 2 -11.82 -22.27 -0.88
CA HIS A 2 -11.01 -21.27 -0.17
C HIS A 2 -10.21 -20.32 -1.07
N LYS A 3 -9.59 -20.84 -2.13
CA LYS A 3 -8.85 -20.05 -3.12
C LYS A 3 -9.68 -18.92 -3.75
N ARG A 4 -10.98 -19.17 -4.04
CA ARG A 4 -11.91 -18.13 -4.53
C ARG A 4 -12.18 -17.04 -3.50
N LYS A 5 -12.30 -17.39 -2.22
CA LYS A 5 -12.46 -16.40 -1.12
C LYS A 5 -11.22 -15.54 -0.96
N VAL A 6 -10.03 -16.15 -1.06
CA VAL A 6 -8.75 -15.43 -1.02
C VAL A 6 -8.65 -14.44 -2.18
N VAL A 7 -8.95 -14.88 -3.41
CA VAL A 7 -8.99 -14.00 -4.59
C VAL A 7 -9.99 -12.86 -4.39
N GLN A 8 -11.22 -13.15 -3.94
CA GLN A 8 -12.25 -12.15 -3.72
C GLN A 8 -11.87 -11.12 -2.66
N TYR A 9 -11.17 -11.55 -1.60
CA TYR A 9 -10.72 -10.64 -0.55
C TYR A 9 -9.55 -9.77 -1.03
N LEU A 10 -8.58 -10.37 -1.71
CA LEU A 10 -7.36 -9.70 -2.14
C LEU A 10 -7.53 -8.87 -3.41
N SER A 11 -8.55 -9.11 -4.23
CA SER A 11 -8.85 -8.31 -5.42
C SER A 11 -9.16 -6.85 -5.11
N LYS A 12 -9.42 -6.50 -3.84
CA LYS A 12 -9.52 -5.11 -3.38
C LYS A 12 -8.17 -4.39 -3.43
N TYR A 13 -7.06 -5.11 -3.22
CA TYR A 13 -5.72 -4.55 -3.07
C TYR A 13 -4.80 -4.89 -4.26
N ILE A 14 -5.16 -5.86 -5.07
CA ILE A 14 -4.34 -6.37 -6.18
C ILE A 14 -5.15 -6.25 -7.47
N ARG A 15 -4.61 -5.48 -8.42
CA ARG A 15 -5.22 -5.23 -9.72
C ARG A 15 -5.24 -6.51 -10.54
N GLY A 16 -6.41 -6.86 -11.07
CA GLY A 16 -6.56 -7.97 -12.02
C GLY A 16 -6.19 -9.34 -11.44
N LEU A 17 -6.21 -9.51 -10.11
CA LEU A 17 -5.83 -10.74 -9.44
C LEU A 17 -6.68 -11.92 -9.92
N ASN A 18 -6.01 -12.88 -10.56
CA ASN A 18 -6.63 -14.12 -11.02
C ASN A 18 -6.37 -15.28 -10.06
N ALA A 19 -7.21 -16.31 -10.14
CA ALA A 19 -7.03 -17.51 -9.34
C ALA A 19 -5.66 -18.17 -9.61
N ASP A 20 -5.16 -18.16 -10.84
CA ASP A 20 -3.90 -18.82 -11.18
C ASP A 20 -2.67 -18.15 -10.51
N GLN A 21 -2.79 -16.88 -10.12
CA GLN A 21 -1.75 -16.12 -9.40
C GLN A 21 -1.74 -16.38 -7.89
N VAL A 22 -2.74 -17.11 -7.37
CA VAL A 22 -2.85 -17.44 -5.94
C VAL A 22 -2.54 -18.91 -5.71
N SER A 23 -1.51 -19.18 -4.91
CA SER A 23 -1.24 -20.50 -4.36
C SER A 23 -1.54 -20.51 -2.86
N SER A 24 -2.14 -21.58 -2.36
CA SER A 24 -2.45 -21.72 -0.94
C SER A 24 -2.03 -23.10 -0.45
N ARG A 25 -1.15 -23.15 0.55
CA ARG A 25 -0.77 -24.39 1.24
C ARG A 25 -1.55 -24.48 2.54
N LEU A 26 -2.65 -25.21 2.49
CA LEU A 26 -3.63 -25.28 3.60
C LEU A 26 -3.03 -25.90 4.87
N LEU A 27 -2.09 -26.83 4.74
CA LEU A 27 -1.46 -27.49 5.89
C LEU A 27 -0.47 -26.58 6.64
N SER A 28 0.12 -25.59 5.96
CA SER A 28 1.03 -24.60 6.56
C SER A 28 0.38 -23.26 6.85
N GLY A 29 -0.86 -23.03 6.39
CA GLY A 29 -1.54 -21.73 6.50
C GLY A 29 -0.95 -20.66 5.58
N GLU A 30 -0.12 -21.03 4.61
CA GLU A 30 0.59 -20.10 3.74
C GLU A 30 -0.24 -19.76 2.49
N VAL A 31 -0.20 -18.49 2.11
CA VAL A 31 -0.73 -17.98 0.84
C VAL A 31 0.41 -17.29 0.09
N GLU A 32 0.65 -17.70 -1.14
CA GLU A 32 1.67 -17.14 -2.02
C GLU A 32 0.97 -16.46 -3.21
N LEU A 33 1.44 -15.26 -3.55
CA LEU A 33 0.97 -14.47 -4.67
C LEU A 33 2.09 -14.32 -5.69
N ARG A 34 1.81 -14.60 -6.96
CA ARG A 34 2.78 -14.49 -8.06
C ARG A 34 2.34 -13.43 -9.05
N ASP A 35 3.30 -12.62 -9.50
CA ASP A 35 3.09 -11.58 -10.52
C ASP A 35 1.92 -10.63 -10.19
N ALA A 36 1.81 -10.25 -8.92
CA ALA A 36 0.72 -9.42 -8.41
C ALA A 36 1.05 -7.93 -8.53
N GLU A 37 0.14 -7.16 -9.15
CA GLU A 37 0.22 -5.70 -9.19
C GLU A 37 -0.62 -5.08 -8.07
N LEU A 38 0.01 -4.32 -7.18
CA LEU A 38 -0.67 -3.68 -6.06
C LEU A 38 -1.40 -2.39 -6.48
N GLU A 39 -2.59 -2.19 -5.94
CA GLU A 39 -3.37 -0.96 -6.07
C GLU A 39 -3.03 0.01 -4.93
N VAL A 40 -2.54 1.20 -5.28
CA VAL A 40 -2.07 2.19 -4.29
C VAL A 40 -3.23 2.73 -3.46
N ALA A 41 -4.35 3.10 -4.08
CA ALA A 41 -5.44 3.76 -3.37
C ALA A 41 -6.10 2.89 -2.27
N PRO A 42 -6.41 1.60 -2.50
CA PRO A 42 -6.90 0.70 -1.46
C PRO A 42 -5.90 0.49 -0.32
N LEU A 43 -4.61 0.41 -0.62
CA LEU A 43 -3.56 0.28 0.41
C LEU A 43 -3.40 1.58 1.21
N GLN A 44 -3.46 2.73 0.56
CA GLN A 44 -3.45 4.03 1.22
C GLN A 44 -4.63 4.17 2.20
N SER A 45 -5.82 3.72 1.79
CA SER A 45 -7.00 3.69 2.65
C SER A 45 -6.85 2.73 3.85
N LEU A 46 -6.20 1.58 3.64
CA LEU A 46 -5.90 0.62 4.71
C LEU A 46 -4.96 1.23 5.76
N LEU A 47 -3.89 1.90 5.33
CA LEU A 47 -2.94 2.57 6.23
C LEU A 47 -3.62 3.69 7.03
N ALA A 48 -4.41 4.52 6.37
CA ALA A 48 -5.18 5.57 7.03
C ALA A 48 -6.15 5.00 8.08
N SER A 49 -6.82 3.89 7.77
CA SER A 49 -7.73 3.21 8.70
C SER A 49 -7.02 2.59 9.92
N ALA A 50 -5.75 2.22 9.76
CA ALA A 50 -4.89 1.76 10.85
C ALA A 50 -4.28 2.91 11.66
N GLY A 51 -4.58 4.17 11.34
CA GLY A 51 -4.02 5.35 12.00
C GLY A 51 -2.54 5.59 11.67
N LEU A 52 -2.04 4.97 10.60
CA LEU A 52 -0.65 5.10 10.18
C LEU A 52 -0.48 6.31 9.26
N PRO A 53 0.31 7.33 9.63
CA PRO A 53 0.43 8.58 8.88
C PRO A 53 1.43 8.46 7.71
N TYR A 54 1.30 7.41 6.91
CA TYR A 54 2.20 7.13 5.78
C TYR A 54 1.50 7.35 4.45
N THR A 55 2.27 7.83 3.46
CA THR A 55 1.85 7.96 2.06
C THR A 55 2.56 6.90 1.23
N LEU A 56 1.79 6.12 0.47
CA LEU A 56 2.29 5.11 -0.46
C LEU A 56 2.48 5.73 -1.85
N GLU A 57 3.67 5.55 -2.40
CA GLU A 57 3.99 5.86 -3.80
C GLU A 57 4.44 4.57 -4.50
N ALA A 58 3.85 4.26 -5.66
CA ALA A 58 4.27 3.13 -6.47
C ALA A 58 5.45 3.52 -7.35
N ALA A 59 6.66 3.06 -7.01
CA ALA A 59 7.82 3.17 -7.87
C ALA A 59 7.90 1.94 -8.79
N ARG A 60 7.85 2.13 -10.12
CA ARG A 60 8.17 1.06 -11.08
C ARG A 60 9.69 0.95 -11.24
N GLY A 61 10.24 -0.18 -10.83
CA GLY A 61 11.55 -0.67 -11.27
C GLY A 61 12.77 0.16 -10.84
N HIS A 62 13.13 0.10 -9.56
CA HIS A 62 14.49 0.28 -8.99
C HIS A 62 14.47 -0.26 -7.55
N PRO A 63 15.61 -0.70 -6.95
CA PRO A 63 15.63 -1.13 -5.56
C PRO A 63 15.02 -0.04 -4.67
N PRO A 64 14.15 -0.37 -3.71
CA PRO A 64 13.41 0.63 -2.96
C PRO A 64 14.39 1.46 -2.12
N ILE A 65 14.70 2.67 -2.57
CA ILE A 65 15.26 3.70 -1.70
C ILE A 65 14.07 4.26 -0.94
N LEU A 66 13.79 3.67 0.22
CA LEU A 66 12.90 4.28 1.21
C LEU A 66 13.51 5.61 1.63
N SER A 67 13.00 6.69 1.05
CA SER A 67 13.44 8.05 1.35
C SER A 67 12.53 8.59 2.43
N PHE A 68 13.09 8.77 3.64
CA PHE A 68 12.37 9.23 4.81
C PHE A 68 12.44 10.75 4.88
N PHE A 69 11.30 11.42 4.75
CA PHE A 69 11.19 12.85 5.06
C PHE A 69 10.35 13.03 6.33
N PRO A 70 10.95 13.47 7.46
CA PRO A 70 10.18 13.90 8.60
C PRO A 70 9.44 15.19 8.24
N ARG A 71 8.15 15.24 8.58
CA ARG A 71 7.29 16.41 8.38
C ARG A 71 7.65 17.48 9.40
N SER A 72 8.74 18.21 9.17
CA SER A 72 9.12 19.36 9.99
C SER A 72 8.29 20.58 9.59
N SER A 73 7.29 20.84 10.44
CA SER A 73 6.98 22.17 10.98
C SER A 73 6.46 23.24 10.01
N THR A 74 5.15 23.46 10.09
CA THR A 74 4.55 24.79 10.00
C THR A 74 5.41 25.83 10.73
N GLN A 75 5.99 26.77 10.00
CA GLN A 75 6.49 28.02 10.57
C GLN A 75 5.76 29.18 9.91
N SER A 76 4.72 29.66 10.60
CA SER A 76 4.17 30.99 10.45
C SER A 76 5.30 32.01 10.38
N HIS A 77 5.37 32.79 9.31
CA HIS A 77 6.08 34.05 9.32
C HIS A 77 5.10 35.18 9.00
N ARG A 78 4.35 35.56 10.04
CA ARG A 78 3.75 36.88 10.17
C ARG A 78 4.86 37.86 10.58
N ARG A 79 5.21 38.78 9.68
CA ARG A 79 5.76 40.13 9.93
C ARG A 79 5.31 40.95 8.72
N GLU A 80 4.26 41.77 8.76
CA GLU A 80 4.18 43.10 9.41
C GLU A 80 5.49 43.90 9.31
N GLN A 81 5.47 44.90 8.40
CA GLN A 81 6.17 46.20 8.39
C GLN A 81 6.19 46.68 6.91
N SER A 82 5.29 47.56 6.46
CA SER A 82 5.28 49.02 6.67
C SER A 82 6.62 49.68 6.36
N ALA A 83 6.78 50.10 5.10
CA ALA A 83 7.43 51.34 4.68
C ALA A 83 6.90 51.69 3.28
#